data_AF-A0A0F5PGU9-F1
#
_entry.id   AF-A0A0F5PGU9-F1
#
_cell.length_a   1.000
_cell.length_b   1.000
_cell.length_c   1.000
_cell.angle_alpha   90.00
_cell.angle_beta   90.00
_cell.angle_gamma   90.00
#
_symmetry.space_group_name_H-M   'P 1'
#
loop_
_entity.id
_entity.type
_entity.pdbx_description
1 polymer ?
#
loop_
_entity_poly.entity_id
_entity_poly.type
_entity_poly.pdbx_seq_one_letter_code
_entity_poly.pdbx_strand_id
1 'polypeptide(L)'
;MKHSYVLTYDLKTGAPLQWTEKVSDEEIAAAARAASESGWGVIACDEMPIKHVEIVVGDQKYPVVQVDTEAVKRSALARIDRGVGEELARHITPGMDETYREKLDEARSHKKRGAKTPLLAAEAKAKGRSVPEIAADVLARADACRAIRHRLEDARQTAKAIVREADNLIDVVEAETTDWAALAAEQGV
;
A
#
# COMPACT_ATOMS: atom_id res chain seq x y z
N MET A 1 1.75 8.74 18.64
CA MET A 1 2.98 8.25 18.00
C MET A 1 2.92 6.74 18.07
N LYS A 2 2.78 6.04 16.93
CA LYS A 2 2.75 4.58 16.93
C LYS A 2 4.19 4.12 17.09
N HIS A 3 4.48 3.50 18.22
CA HIS A 3 5.80 2.92 18.45
C HIS A 3 5.89 1.64 17.62
N SER A 4 6.86 1.60 16.71
CA SER A 4 7.17 0.40 15.94
C SER A 4 8.34 -0.33 16.59
N TYR A 5 8.38 -1.63 16.39
CA TYR A 5 9.56 -2.45 16.60
C TYR A 5 10.36 -2.52 15.30
N VAL A 6 11.67 -2.64 15.40
CA VAL A 6 12.54 -2.92 14.25
C VAL A 6 13.18 -4.28 14.46
N LEU A 7 13.02 -5.17 13.49
CA LEU A 7 13.74 -6.44 13.42
C LEU A 7 14.79 -6.33 12.31
N THR A 8 16.06 -6.53 12.67
CA THR A 8 17.15 -6.72 11.73
C THR A 8 17.39 -8.21 11.51
N TYR A 9 17.66 -8.61 10.28
CA TYR A 9 17.84 -10.01 9.91
C TYR A 9 18.93 -10.17 8.85
N ASP A 10 19.52 -11.35 8.73
CA ASP A 10 20.50 -11.66 7.70
C ASP A 10 19.81 -11.95 6.35
N LEU A 11 20.21 -11.25 5.27
CA LEU A 11 19.55 -11.40 3.96
C LEU A 11 19.76 -12.76 3.29
N LYS A 12 20.77 -13.53 3.70
CA LYS A 12 21.05 -14.83 3.08
C LYS A 12 20.25 -15.94 3.74
N THR A 13 20.05 -15.83 5.05
CA THR A 13 19.50 -16.90 5.89
C THR A 13 18.12 -16.57 6.45
N GLY A 14 17.71 -15.30 6.44
CA GLY A 14 16.50 -14.83 7.11
C GLY A 14 16.61 -14.84 8.65
N ALA A 15 17.79 -15.14 9.20
CA ALA A 15 17.97 -15.27 10.65
C ALA A 15 17.87 -13.91 11.35
N PRO A 16 17.13 -13.78 12.47
CA PRO A 16 17.09 -12.55 13.23
C PRO A 16 18.46 -12.23 13.83
N LEU A 17 18.89 -10.98 13.74
CA LEU A 17 20.16 -10.50 14.28
C LEU A 17 19.95 -9.70 15.57
N GLN A 18 19.07 -8.70 15.50
CA GLN A 18 18.76 -7.80 16.61
C GLN A 18 17.35 -7.24 16.42
N TRP A 19 16.68 -6.91 17.53
CA TRP A 19 15.48 -6.07 17.50
C TRP A 19 15.62 -4.85 18.40
N THR A 20 14.89 -3.79 18.05
CA THR A 20 14.82 -2.53 18.80
C THR A 20 13.36 -2.17 19.00
N GLU A 21 13.02 -1.69 20.20
CA GLU A 21 11.66 -1.28 20.55
C GLU A 21 11.48 0.24 20.40
N LYS A 22 10.23 0.66 20.16
CA LYS A 22 9.81 2.07 20.21
C LYS A 22 10.58 2.99 19.29
N VAL A 23 10.88 2.49 18.10
CA VAL A 23 11.67 3.20 17.09
C VAL A 23 10.77 4.14 16.28
N SER A 24 11.29 5.32 15.95
CA SER A 24 10.64 6.29 15.08
C SER A 24 10.80 5.94 13.59
N ASP A 25 9.97 6.52 12.73
CA ASP A 25 10.05 6.31 11.27
C ASP A 25 11.42 6.75 10.69
N GLU A 26 12.03 7.79 11.24
CA GLU A 26 13.34 8.27 10.83
C GLU A 26 14.45 7.27 11.18
N GLU A 27 14.37 6.66 12.36
CA GLU A 27 15.30 5.61 12.79
C GLU A 27 15.10 4.31 11.99
N ILE A 28 13.86 3.96 11.64
CA ILE A 28 13.57 2.86 10.72
C ILE A 28 14.25 3.12 9.36
N ALA A 29 14.07 4.32 8.80
CA ALA A 29 14.68 4.71 7.54
C ALA A 29 16.21 4.75 7.61
N ALA A 30 16.79 5.14 8.75
CA ALA A 30 18.23 5.09 8.99
C ALA A 30 18.74 3.64 9.06
N ALA A 31 18.04 2.76 9.77
CA ALA A 31 18.37 1.35 9.87
C ALA A 31 18.30 0.66 8.50
N ALA A 32 17.24 0.91 7.71
CA ALA A 32 17.10 0.37 6.37
C ALA A 32 18.27 0.78 5.44
N ARG A 33 18.70 2.05 5.51
CA ARG A 33 19.86 2.55 4.76
C ARG A 33 21.15 1.84 5.17
N ALA A 34 21.43 1.75 6.47
CA ALA A 34 22.62 1.06 6.97
C ALA A 34 22.66 -0.44 6.59
N ALA A 35 21.50 -1.09 6.56
CA ALA A 35 21.39 -2.50 6.24
C ALA A 35 21.70 -2.80 4.77
N SER A 36 21.34 -1.89 3.85
CA SER A 36 21.59 -2.03 2.41
C SER A 36 23.08 -2.19 2.05
N GLU A 37 23.99 -1.70 2.89
CA GLU A 37 25.44 -1.79 2.72
C GLU A 37 26.06 -3.01 3.43
N SER A 38 25.30 -3.70 4.30
CA SER A 38 25.84 -4.66 5.28
C SER A 38 25.41 -6.11 5.06
N GLY A 39 24.59 -6.39 4.03
CA GLY A 39 24.05 -7.73 3.77
C GLY A 39 22.93 -8.13 4.74
N TRP A 40 22.32 -7.16 5.41
CA TRP A 40 21.22 -7.35 6.36
C TRP A 40 19.95 -6.70 5.84
N GLY A 41 18.82 -7.17 6.33
CA GLY A 41 17.49 -6.62 6.07
C GLY A 41 16.90 -6.02 7.34
N VAL A 42 15.94 -5.12 7.15
CA VAL A 42 15.22 -4.45 8.24
C VAL A 42 13.72 -4.57 7.97
N ILE A 43 12.99 -4.99 8.98
CA ILE A 43 11.53 -5.01 9.00
C ILE A 43 11.06 -4.13 10.15
N ALA A 44 10.14 -3.21 9.86
CA ALA A 44 9.34 -2.57 10.89
C ALA A 44 8.20 -3.52 11.30
N CYS A 45 7.84 -3.57 12.58
CA CYS A 45 6.67 -4.29 13.06
C CYS A 45 5.83 -3.40 13.97
N ASP A 46 4.51 -3.45 13.80
CA ASP A 46 3.58 -2.73 14.68
C ASP A 46 3.37 -3.48 16.01
N GLU A 47 3.72 -4.77 16.01
CA GLU A 47 3.62 -5.69 17.13
C GLU A 47 5.02 -6.23 17.48
N MET A 48 5.18 -6.81 18.67
CA MET A 48 6.43 -7.42 19.09
C MET A 48 6.83 -8.52 18.08
N PRO A 49 7.97 -8.40 17.37
CA PRO A 49 8.35 -9.32 16.30
C PRO A 49 9.01 -10.60 16.81
N ILE A 50 9.08 -10.75 18.13
CA ILE A 50 9.71 -11.88 18.81
C ILE A 50 8.75 -12.50 19.81
N LYS A 51 8.88 -13.81 19.99
CA LYS A 51 8.19 -14.59 21.02
C LYS A 51 9.19 -15.44 21.77
N HIS A 52 8.97 -15.57 23.07
CA HIS A 52 9.70 -16.52 23.91
C HIS A 52 9.04 -17.88 23.78
N VAL A 53 9.82 -18.90 23.44
CA VAL A 53 9.37 -20.29 23.40
C VAL A 53 10.35 -21.17 24.17
N GLU A 54 9.88 -22.32 24.64
CA GLU A 54 10.75 -23.35 25.22
C GLU A 54 11.04 -24.41 24.16
N ILE A 55 12.31 -24.74 23.95
CA ILE A 55 12.69 -25.95 23.22
C ILE A 55 13.10 -27.03 24.21
N VAL A 56 12.79 -28.28 23.88
CA VAL A 56 13.14 -29.44 24.68
C VAL A 56 14.28 -30.18 23.99
N VAL A 57 15.39 -30.38 24.70
CA VAL A 57 16.53 -31.18 24.25
C VAL A 57 16.80 -32.26 25.31
N GLY A 58 16.43 -33.51 25.00
CA GLY A 58 16.37 -34.58 26.00
C GLY A 58 15.29 -34.29 27.04
N ASP A 59 15.66 -34.34 28.33
CA ASP A 59 14.78 -34.02 29.46
C ASP A 59 14.90 -32.56 29.94
N GLN A 60 15.69 -31.73 29.24
CA GLN A 60 15.94 -30.34 29.61
C GLN A 60 15.16 -29.37 28.71
N LYS A 61 14.64 -28.30 29.33
CA LYS A 61 13.96 -27.19 28.66
C LYS A 61 14.90 -25.98 28.57
N TYR A 62 14.96 -25.35 27.40
CA TYR A 62 15.75 -24.15 27.18
C TYR A 62 14.85 -23.03 26.64
N PRO A 63 14.86 -21.84 27.26
CA PRO A 63 14.19 -20.69 26.69
C PRO A 63 14.94 -20.23 25.45
N VAL A 64 14.22 -20.06 24.35
CA VAL A 64 14.74 -19.49 23.11
C VAL A 64 13.83 -18.38 22.63
N VAL A 65 14.42 -17.40 21.97
CA VAL A 65 13.70 -16.31 21.30
C VAL A 65 13.54 -16.71 19.85
N GLN A 66 12.30 -16.65 19.36
CA GLN A 66 11.97 -16.90 17.95
C GLN A 66 11.30 -15.67 17.36
N VAL A 67 11.43 -15.50 16.04
CA VAL A 67 10.64 -14.52 15.30
C VAL A 67 9.17 -14.93 15.35
N ASP A 68 8.32 -13.97 15.70
CA ASP A 68 6.88 -14.11 15.51
C ASP A 68 6.53 -13.74 14.07
N THR A 69 6.61 -14.73 13.18
CA THR A 69 6.32 -14.57 11.75
C THR A 69 4.91 -14.07 11.49
N GLU A 70 3.95 -14.40 12.36
CA GLU A 70 2.57 -13.95 12.23
C GLU A 70 2.43 -12.46 12.57
N ALA A 71 3.14 -11.98 13.60
CA ALA A 71 3.21 -10.55 13.92
C ALA A 71 3.85 -9.74 12.79
N VAL A 72 4.91 -10.28 12.18
CA VAL A 72 5.58 -9.69 11.01
C VAL A 72 4.61 -9.62 9.83
N LYS A 73 3.97 -10.75 9.47
CA LYS A 73 3.01 -10.82 8.35
C LYS A 73 1.84 -9.86 8.55
N ARG A 74 1.23 -9.81 9.75
CA ARG A 74 0.15 -8.85 10.04
C ARG A 74 0.58 -7.39 9.82
N SER A 75 1.77 -7.05 10.30
CA SER A 75 2.32 -5.69 10.15
C SER A 75 2.55 -5.35 8.67
N ALA A 76 3.12 -6.28 7.89
CA ALA A 76 3.35 -6.10 6.45
C ALA A 76 2.03 -5.93 5.68
N LEU A 77 1.02 -6.77 5.95
CA LEU A 77 -0.31 -6.65 5.33
C LEU A 77 -0.95 -5.28 5.60
N ALA A 78 -0.84 -4.76 6.82
CA ALA A 78 -1.35 -3.44 7.17
C ALA A 78 -0.63 -2.31 6.41
N ARG A 79 0.68 -2.44 6.20
CA ARG A 79 1.47 -1.46 5.43
C ARG A 79 1.17 -1.51 3.94
N ILE A 80 0.98 -2.70 3.36
CA ILE A 80 0.49 -2.86 1.98
C ILE A 80 -0.86 -2.16 1.80
N ASP A 81 -1.82 -2.42 2.70
CA ASP A 81 -3.14 -1.79 2.64
C ASP A 81 -3.05 -0.26 2.78
N ARG A 82 -2.16 0.24 3.65
CA ARG A 82 -1.91 1.67 3.81
C ARG A 82 -1.27 2.29 2.56
N GLY A 83 -0.23 1.68 1.99
CA GLY A 83 0.47 2.20 0.81
C GLY A 83 -0.45 2.36 -0.40
N VAL A 84 -1.32 1.37 -0.63
CA VAL A 84 -2.35 1.46 -1.68
C VAL A 84 -3.37 2.56 -1.39
N GLY A 85 -3.81 2.69 -0.13
CA GLY A 85 -4.74 3.74 0.27
C GLY A 85 -4.16 5.15 0.09
N GLU A 86 -2.90 5.35 0.47
CA GLU A 86 -2.18 6.61 0.30
C GLU A 86 -2.01 6.98 -1.17
N GLU A 87 -1.68 6.00 -2.03
CA GLU A 87 -1.56 6.25 -3.47
C GLU A 87 -2.92 6.56 -4.10
N LEU A 88 -3.98 5.80 -3.79
CA LEU A 88 -5.33 6.08 -4.28
C LEU A 88 -5.81 7.48 -3.88
N ALA A 89 -5.47 7.96 -2.69
CA ALA A 89 -5.83 9.29 -2.21
C ALA A 89 -5.18 10.43 -3.02
N ARG A 90 -4.09 10.16 -3.77
CA ARG A 90 -3.50 11.14 -4.70
C ARG A 90 -4.32 11.34 -5.97
N HIS A 91 -5.15 10.37 -6.34
CA HIS A 91 -5.94 10.39 -7.58
C HIS A 91 -7.39 10.84 -7.36
N ILE A 92 -7.88 10.77 -6.13
CA ILE A 92 -9.26 11.07 -5.75
C ILE A 92 -9.24 12.06 -4.59
N THR A 93 -9.91 13.21 -4.75
CA THR A 93 -10.04 14.16 -3.64
C THR A 93 -10.96 13.59 -2.55
N PRO A 94 -10.49 13.49 -1.30
CA PRO A 94 -11.31 12.99 -0.19
C PRO A 94 -12.60 13.81 -0.01
N GLY A 95 -13.72 13.13 0.23
CA GLY A 95 -15.02 13.77 0.47
C GLY A 95 -15.76 14.24 -0.79
N MET A 96 -15.20 14.04 -1.99
CA MET A 96 -15.81 14.46 -3.26
C MET A 96 -16.43 13.30 -4.06
N ASP A 97 -16.51 12.10 -3.48
CA ASP A 97 -16.95 10.88 -4.18
C ASP A 97 -18.34 11.02 -4.80
N GLU A 98 -19.28 11.63 -4.07
CA GLU A 98 -20.64 11.86 -4.56
C GLU A 98 -20.66 12.85 -5.73
N THR A 99 -19.90 13.95 -5.62
CA THR A 99 -19.78 14.93 -6.70
C THR A 99 -19.17 14.30 -7.96
N TYR A 100 -18.15 13.45 -7.82
CA TYR A 100 -17.56 12.76 -8.97
C TYR A 100 -18.54 11.77 -9.61
N ARG A 101 -19.31 11.05 -8.79
CA ARG A 101 -20.35 10.13 -9.28
C ARG A 101 -21.43 10.87 -10.05
N GLU A 102 -21.95 11.97 -9.51
CA GLU A 102 -22.96 12.81 -10.17
C GLU A 102 -22.44 13.41 -11.47
N LYS A 103 -21.20 13.94 -11.49
CA LYS A 103 -20.57 14.44 -12.72
C LYS A 103 -20.41 13.34 -13.77
N LEU A 104 -20.04 12.13 -13.35
CA LEU A 104 -19.92 10.99 -14.26
C LEU A 104 -21.29 10.58 -14.83
N ASP A 105 -22.34 10.61 -14.02
CA ASP A 105 -23.71 10.29 -14.47
C ASP A 105 -24.25 11.36 -15.44
N GLU A 106 -23.98 12.65 -15.17
CA GLU A 106 -24.24 13.73 -16.14
C GLU A 106 -23.46 13.51 -17.43
N ALA A 107 -22.16 13.18 -17.35
CA ALA A 107 -21.32 12.95 -18.53
C ALA A 107 -21.79 11.77 -19.37
N ARG A 108 -22.28 10.69 -18.74
CA ARG A 108 -22.86 9.53 -19.43
C ARG A 108 -24.20 9.84 -20.10
N SER A 109 -24.96 10.80 -19.57
CA SER A 109 -26.32 11.10 -20.02
C SER A 109 -26.43 12.35 -20.90
N HIS A 110 -25.39 13.17 -21.04
CA HIS A 110 -25.45 14.49 -21.69
C HIS A 110 -26.00 14.50 -23.13
N LYS A 111 -25.88 13.41 -23.89
CA LYS A 111 -26.42 13.29 -25.25
C LYS A 111 -27.91 12.93 -25.30
N LYS A 112 -28.51 12.56 -24.18
CA LYS A 112 -29.93 12.20 -24.10
C LYS A 112 -30.78 13.47 -24.16
N ARG A 113 -31.86 13.43 -24.95
CA ARG A 113 -32.80 14.55 -25.04
C ARG A 113 -33.38 14.87 -23.67
N GLY A 114 -33.29 16.15 -23.26
CA GLY A 114 -33.80 16.62 -21.96
C GLY A 114 -32.89 16.30 -20.76
N ALA A 115 -31.67 15.80 -20.97
CA ALA A 115 -30.71 15.62 -19.89
C ALA A 115 -30.39 16.96 -19.21
N LYS A 116 -30.43 16.96 -17.87
CA LYS A 116 -29.97 18.08 -17.06
C LYS A 116 -28.52 17.82 -16.68
N THR A 117 -27.64 18.76 -17.03
CA THR A 117 -26.20 18.65 -16.76
C THR A 117 -25.67 19.88 -16.01
N PRO A 118 -26.25 20.26 -14.84
CA PRO A 118 -25.88 21.47 -14.13
C PRO A 118 -24.41 21.49 -13.69
N LEU A 119 -23.83 20.35 -13.27
CA LEU A 119 -22.43 20.30 -12.86
C LEU A 119 -21.49 20.47 -14.06
N LEU A 120 -21.77 19.80 -15.19
CA LEU A 120 -20.98 19.97 -16.41
C LEU A 120 -21.12 21.38 -16.98
N ALA A 121 -22.32 21.97 -16.94
CA ALA A 121 -22.57 23.33 -17.42
C ALA A 121 -21.83 24.37 -16.58
N ALA A 122 -21.81 24.21 -15.25
CA ALA A 122 -21.05 25.08 -14.36
C ALA A 122 -19.54 25.00 -14.65
N GLU A 123 -19.02 23.80 -14.86
CA GLU A 123 -17.60 23.58 -15.16
C GLU A 123 -17.20 24.07 -16.57
N ALA A 124 -18.07 23.83 -17.56
CA ALA A 124 -17.94 24.35 -18.92
C ALA A 124 -17.83 25.88 -18.92
N LYS A 125 -18.73 26.55 -18.18
CA LYS A 125 -18.70 28.01 -18.00
C LYS A 125 -17.42 28.48 -17.31
N ALA A 126 -17.01 27.82 -16.23
CA ALA A 126 -15.82 28.19 -15.47
C ALA A 126 -14.52 28.04 -16.30
N LYS A 127 -14.47 27.05 -17.20
CA LYS A 127 -13.31 26.73 -18.03
C LYS A 127 -13.34 27.33 -19.44
N GLY A 128 -14.43 28.02 -19.81
CA GLY A 128 -14.62 28.55 -21.16
C GLY A 128 -14.69 27.47 -22.25
N ARG A 129 -15.19 26.27 -21.90
CA ARG A 129 -15.31 25.12 -22.81
C ARG A 129 -16.77 24.72 -22.98
N SER A 130 -17.06 23.85 -23.94
CA SER A 130 -18.40 23.31 -24.15
C SER A 130 -18.71 22.14 -23.21
N VAL A 131 -20.01 21.91 -22.93
CA VAL A 131 -20.45 20.75 -22.14
C VAL A 131 -20.00 19.41 -22.74
N PRO A 132 -20.05 19.17 -24.07
CA PRO A 132 -19.51 17.94 -24.66
C PRO A 132 -18.02 17.73 -24.41
N GLU A 133 -17.21 18.79 -24.46
CA GLU A 133 -15.77 18.70 -24.16
C GLU A 133 -15.53 18.34 -22.68
N ILE A 134 -16.24 18.98 -21.75
CA ILE A 134 -16.15 18.64 -20.33
C ILE A 134 -16.64 17.21 -20.07
N ALA A 135 -17.73 16.78 -20.71
CA ALA A 135 -18.23 15.42 -20.58
C ALA A 135 -17.19 14.39 -21.06
N ALA A 136 -16.51 14.66 -22.19
CA ALA A 136 -15.44 13.80 -22.69
C ALA A 136 -14.27 13.70 -21.71
N ASP A 137 -13.82 14.83 -21.15
CA ASP A 137 -12.77 14.86 -20.14
C ASP A 137 -13.15 14.10 -18.86
N VAL A 138 -14.39 14.26 -18.39
CA VAL A 138 -14.88 13.55 -17.19
C VAL A 138 -14.89 12.04 -17.42
N LEU A 139 -15.36 11.59 -18.59
CA LEU A 139 -15.34 10.17 -18.96
C LEU A 139 -13.91 9.63 -19.03
N ALA A 140 -13.02 10.34 -19.74
CA ALA A 140 -11.61 9.95 -19.87
C ALA A 140 -10.91 9.88 -18.51
N ARG A 141 -11.14 10.86 -17.63
CA ARG A 141 -10.59 10.85 -16.26
C ARG A 141 -11.16 9.70 -15.44
N ALA A 142 -12.45 9.41 -15.54
CA ALA A 142 -13.08 8.31 -14.82
C ALA A 142 -12.51 6.95 -15.25
N ASP A 143 -12.26 6.75 -16.54
CA ASP A 143 -11.65 5.53 -17.06
C ASP A 143 -10.18 5.41 -16.64
N ALA A 144 -9.41 6.51 -16.66
CA ALA A 144 -8.05 6.53 -16.14
C ALA A 144 -7.98 6.17 -14.65
N CYS A 145 -8.85 6.77 -13.81
CA CYS A 145 -8.92 6.43 -12.39
C CYS A 145 -9.34 4.97 -12.16
N ARG A 146 -10.22 4.42 -12.99
CA ARG A 146 -10.61 3.00 -12.91
C ARG A 146 -9.42 2.10 -13.23
N ALA A 147 -8.67 2.39 -14.29
CA ALA A 147 -7.49 1.63 -14.68
C ALA A 147 -6.40 1.66 -13.59
N ILE A 148 -6.14 2.83 -12.97
CA ILE A 148 -5.21 2.95 -11.83
C ILE A 148 -5.70 2.08 -10.66
N ARG A 149 -6.98 2.20 -10.27
CA ARG A 149 -7.54 1.43 -9.15
C ARG A 149 -7.43 -0.08 -9.37
N HIS A 150 -7.73 -0.56 -10.57
CA HIS A 150 -7.62 -1.99 -10.88
C HIS A 150 -6.19 -2.48 -10.71
N ARG A 151 -5.21 -1.80 -11.29
CA ARG A 151 -3.80 -2.20 -11.18
C ARG A 151 -3.29 -2.20 -9.75
N LEU A 152 -3.62 -1.16 -8.98
CA LEU A 152 -3.25 -1.10 -7.58
C LEU A 152 -3.91 -2.23 -6.77
N GLU A 153 -5.17 -2.55 -7.05
CA GLU A 153 -5.87 -3.64 -6.37
C GLU A 153 -5.31 -5.02 -6.74
N ASP A 154 -5.00 -5.25 -8.02
CA ASP A 154 -4.37 -6.49 -8.48
C ASP A 154 -3.00 -6.69 -7.82
N ALA A 155 -2.15 -5.65 -7.85
CA ALA A 155 -0.85 -5.67 -7.18
C ALA A 155 -0.98 -5.86 -5.66
N ARG A 156 -1.97 -5.22 -5.03
CA ARG A 156 -2.28 -5.41 -3.61
C ARG A 156 -2.61 -6.86 -3.30
N GLN A 157 -3.49 -7.49 -4.08
CA GLN A 157 -3.86 -8.88 -3.85
C GLN A 157 -2.67 -9.82 -4.04
N THR A 158 -1.85 -9.60 -5.07
CA THR A 158 -0.61 -10.36 -5.29
C THR A 158 0.36 -10.20 -4.11
N ALA A 159 0.65 -8.98 -3.68
CA ALA A 159 1.53 -8.73 -2.54
C ALA A 159 1.01 -9.40 -1.25
N LYS A 160 -0.30 -9.34 -1.00
CA LYS A 160 -0.92 -10.01 0.16
C LYS A 160 -0.88 -11.53 0.05
N ALA A 161 -0.98 -12.09 -1.16
CA ALA A 161 -0.82 -13.54 -1.37
C ALA A 161 0.62 -13.96 -1.03
N ILE A 162 1.62 -13.24 -1.55
CA ILE A 162 3.04 -13.47 -1.23
C ILE A 162 3.28 -13.44 0.28
N VAL A 163 2.82 -12.40 0.98
CA VAL A 163 3.01 -12.31 2.44
C VAL A 163 2.35 -13.47 3.20
N ARG A 164 1.18 -13.94 2.77
CA ARG A 164 0.50 -15.07 3.43
C ARG A 164 1.28 -16.37 3.24
N GLU A 165 1.78 -16.61 2.04
CA GLU A 165 2.49 -17.83 1.65
C GLU A 165 3.99 -17.82 2.02
N ALA A 166 4.54 -16.65 2.37
CA ALA A 166 5.95 -16.49 2.70
C ALA A 166 6.42 -17.40 3.85
N ASP A 167 7.47 -18.18 3.60
CA ASP A 167 8.14 -19.03 4.59
C ASP A 167 9.35 -18.34 5.23
N ASN A 168 9.76 -17.18 4.69
CA ASN A 168 10.91 -16.43 5.14
C ASN A 168 10.62 -14.92 5.16
N LEU A 169 11.49 -14.16 5.84
CA LEU A 169 11.33 -12.71 5.99
C LEU A 169 11.61 -11.92 4.70
N ILE A 170 12.40 -12.47 3.78
CA ILE A 170 12.78 -11.80 2.54
C ILE A 170 11.54 -11.62 1.66
N ASP A 171 10.76 -12.68 1.46
CA ASP A 171 9.52 -12.64 0.67
C ASP A 171 8.52 -11.61 1.23
N VAL A 172 8.47 -11.46 2.56
CA VAL A 172 7.61 -10.47 3.21
C VAL A 172 8.10 -9.05 2.92
N VAL A 173 9.42 -8.80 2.98
CA VAL A 173 9.99 -7.48 2.67
C VAL A 173 9.79 -7.15 1.20
N GLU A 174 10.08 -8.08 0.28
CA GLU A 174 9.93 -7.84 -1.15
C GLU A 174 8.51 -7.44 -1.50
N ALA A 175 7.50 -8.15 -0.97
CA ALA A 175 6.09 -7.80 -1.16
C ALA A 175 5.74 -6.41 -0.61
N GLU A 176 6.32 -6.02 0.52
CA GLU A 176 6.09 -4.70 1.13
C GLU A 176 6.74 -3.55 0.33
N THR A 177 7.88 -3.80 -0.32
CA THR A 177 8.64 -2.80 -1.09
C THR A 177 8.04 -2.46 -2.46
N THR A 178 6.81 -2.88 -2.73
CA THR A 178 6.09 -2.57 -3.97
C THR A 178 6.02 -1.05 -4.19
N ASP A 179 6.52 -0.58 -5.35
CA ASP A 179 6.43 0.82 -5.75
C ASP A 179 5.03 1.15 -6.29
N TRP A 180 4.13 1.52 -5.38
CA TRP A 180 2.76 1.90 -5.71
C TRP A 180 2.68 3.10 -6.67
N ALA A 181 3.62 4.03 -6.58
CA ALA A 181 3.64 5.23 -7.41
C ALA A 181 4.01 4.87 -8.86
N ALA A 182 5.01 4.02 -9.05
CA ALA A 182 5.36 3.49 -10.38
C ALA A 182 4.19 2.73 -11.01
N LEU A 183 3.52 1.86 -10.25
CA LEU A 183 2.34 1.12 -10.72
C LEU A 183 1.17 2.03 -11.13
N ALA A 184 0.96 3.11 -10.38
CA ALA A 184 -0.07 4.10 -10.72
C ALA A 184 0.30 4.91 -11.98
N ALA A 185 1.59 5.18 -12.19
CA ALA A 185 2.11 6.01 -13.27
C ALA A 185 2.24 5.29 -14.62
N GLU A 186 2.34 3.95 -14.63
CA GLU A 186 2.31 3.18 -15.88
C GLU A 186 1.09 3.59 -16.72
N GLN A 187 1.25 3.74 -18.03
CA GLN A 187 0.12 3.92 -18.94
C GLN A 187 -0.19 2.57 -19.56
N GLY A 188 -1.47 2.18 -19.59
CA GLY A 188 -1.89 0.93 -20.22
C GLY A 188 -1.39 0.89 -21.66
N VAL A 189 -0.58 -0.13 -21.97
CA VAL A 189 -0.11 -0.47 -23.33
C VAL A 189 -1.28 -0.92 -24.19
#